data_AF-A0A6P7GJ13-F1
#
_entry.id   AF-A0A6P7GJ13-F1
#
_cell.length_a   1.000
_cell.length_b   1.000
_cell.length_c   1.000
_cell.angle_alpha   90.00
_cell.angle_beta   90.00
_cell.angle_gamma   90.00
#
_symmetry.space_group_name_H-M   'P 1'
#
loop_
_entity.id
_entity.type
_entity.pdbx_description
1 polymer ?
#
loop_
_entity_poly.entity_id
_entity_poly.type
_entity_poly.pdbx_seq_one_letter_code
_entity_poly.pdbx_strand_id
1 'polypeptide(L)'
;MEVAGWGLTEEEEPSEILKAIRIPYKDSATCAKELPPSWEEVYNIFDKICAGRQNENIAVCKGDSGSGLVFKNREDNRYYLQGIVSIAPTLQNSQCNYQTNALYTSVQFYYSFITREMSKYFIEDCILPPYPKNGKWFLEGGVEKKPGDIVLSSTILRFSCNTRYILSTISAYNDCQSYYSHPTCLSKMINRDD
;
A
#
# COMPACT_ATOMS: atom_id res chain seq x y z
N MET A 1 -8.58 11.31 18.45
CA MET A 1 -8.63 10.36 17.32
C MET A 1 -10.03 10.39 16.76
N GLU A 2 -10.20 10.04 15.50
CA GLU A 2 -11.52 9.99 14.86
C GLU A 2 -11.69 8.66 14.11
N VAL A 3 -12.92 8.14 14.09
CA VAL A 3 -13.34 7.00 13.25
C VAL A 3 -14.62 7.43 12.57
N ALA A 4 -14.77 7.11 11.28
CA ALA A 4 -15.96 7.40 10.51
C ALA A 4 -16.46 6.14 9.81
N GLY A 5 -17.78 5.98 9.71
CA GLY A 5 -18.41 4.81 9.12
C GLY A 5 -19.92 4.96 8.94
N TRP A 6 -20.52 3.93 8.34
CA TRP A 6 -21.95 3.79 8.09
C TRP A 6 -22.54 2.59 8.84
N GLY A 7 -21.85 2.09 9.87
CA GLY A 7 -22.32 1.00 10.69
C GLY A 7 -23.62 1.32 11.42
N LEU A 8 -24.10 0.33 12.19
CA LEU A 8 -25.36 0.50 12.91
C LEU A 8 -25.27 1.65 13.90
N THR A 9 -26.39 2.37 13.99
CA THR A 9 -26.58 3.48 14.91
C THR A 9 -27.30 3.03 16.18
N GLU A 10 -27.62 3.97 17.06
CA GLU A 10 -28.46 3.76 18.24
C GLU A 10 -29.85 3.19 17.92
N GLU A 11 -30.30 3.31 16.66
CA GLU A 11 -31.57 2.76 16.15
C GLU A 11 -31.44 1.30 15.67
N GLU A 12 -30.26 0.68 15.83
CA GLU A 12 -29.89 -0.66 15.32
C GLU A 12 -29.95 -0.80 13.79
N GLU A 13 -30.04 0.31 13.07
CA GLU A 13 -30.04 0.37 11.61
C GLU A 13 -28.74 1.03 11.09
N PRO A 14 -28.21 0.59 9.93
CA PRO A 14 -27.09 1.26 9.27
C PRO A 14 -27.42 2.71 8.96
N SER A 15 -26.41 3.59 9.00
CA SER A 15 -26.64 4.98 8.63
C SER A 15 -26.54 5.19 7.13
N GLU A 16 -27.48 5.94 6.55
CA GLU A 16 -27.40 6.40 5.14
C GLU A 16 -26.39 7.56 4.96
N ILE A 17 -26.01 8.22 6.04
CA ILE A 17 -25.05 9.33 6.04
C ILE A 17 -23.79 8.93 6.82
N LEU A 18 -22.63 9.40 6.36
CA LEU A 18 -21.37 9.11 7.05
C LEU A 18 -21.40 9.73 8.44
N LYS A 19 -21.28 8.91 9.49
CA LYS A 19 -21.13 9.36 10.86
C LYS A 19 -19.66 9.28 11.28
N ALA A 20 -19.26 10.13 12.23
CA ALA A 20 -17.93 10.11 12.79
C ALA A 20 -17.96 10.30 14.30
N ILE A 21 -17.10 9.56 15.01
CA ILE A 21 -16.93 9.65 16.45
C ILE A 21 -15.52 10.13 16.80
N ARG A 22 -15.43 10.97 17.83
CA ARG A 22 -14.15 11.41 18.40
C ARG A 22 -13.78 10.54 19.59
N ILE A 23 -12.68 9.82 19.47
CA ILE A 23 -12.18 8.91 20.52
C ILE A 23 -11.00 9.57 21.24
N PRO A 24 -11.03 9.65 22.59
CA PRO A 24 -9.93 10.19 23.38
C PRO A 24 -8.75 9.21 23.35
N TYR A 25 -7.52 9.75 23.34
CA TYR A 25 -6.34 8.92 23.48
C TYR A 25 -6.31 8.29 24.88
N LYS A 26 -6.06 6.98 24.93
CA LYS A 26 -5.78 6.23 26.15
C LYS A 26 -4.53 5.40 25.92
N ASP A 27 -3.68 5.29 26.93
CA ASP A 27 -2.57 4.36 26.87
C ASP A 27 -3.08 2.91 26.87
N SER A 28 -2.28 2.00 26.32
CA SER A 28 -2.68 0.61 26.11
C SER A 28 -3.04 -0.12 27.40
N ALA A 29 -2.35 0.17 28.50
CA ALA A 29 -2.58 -0.53 29.77
C ALA A 29 -3.89 -0.08 30.42
N THR A 30 -4.20 1.22 30.36
CA THR A 30 -5.49 1.75 30.81
C THR A 30 -6.63 1.16 29.99
N CYS A 31 -6.52 1.17 28.66
CA CYS A 31 -7.57 0.65 27.80
C CYS A 31 -7.80 -0.87 27.97
N ALA A 32 -6.74 -1.65 28.15
CA ALA A 32 -6.82 -3.09 28.42
C ALA A 32 -7.60 -3.38 29.71
N LYS A 33 -7.34 -2.64 30.80
CA LYS A 33 -8.05 -2.81 32.08
C LYS A 33 -9.55 -2.52 31.99
N GLU A 34 -9.98 -1.76 30.99
CA GLU A 34 -11.38 -1.41 30.75
C GLU A 34 -12.13 -2.44 29.88
N LEU A 35 -11.41 -3.39 29.27
CA LEU A 35 -11.99 -4.52 28.53
C LEU A 35 -12.38 -5.66 29.48
N PRO A 36 -13.33 -6.53 29.10
CA PRO A 36 -13.64 -7.72 29.88
C PRO A 36 -12.41 -8.63 29.99
N PRO A 37 -11.95 -9.03 31.20
CA PRO A 37 -10.64 -9.68 31.37
C PRO A 37 -10.41 -10.93 30.52
N SER A 38 -11.37 -11.86 30.50
CA SER A 38 -11.26 -13.10 29.72
C SER A 38 -11.31 -12.88 28.21
N TRP A 39 -11.88 -11.76 27.76
CA TRP A 39 -11.92 -11.39 26.35
C TRP A 39 -10.64 -10.65 25.95
N GLU A 40 -10.17 -9.75 26.81
CA GLU A 40 -8.92 -9.02 26.65
C GLU A 40 -7.73 -9.97 26.48
N GLU A 41 -7.61 -10.97 27.37
CA GLU A 41 -6.53 -11.96 27.34
C GLU A 41 -6.42 -12.71 26.00
N VAL A 42 -7.55 -12.91 25.32
CA VAL A 42 -7.61 -13.65 24.05
C VAL A 42 -7.38 -12.74 22.84
N TYR A 43 -7.92 -11.53 22.84
CA TYR A 43 -8.02 -10.71 21.63
C TYR A 43 -7.12 -9.47 21.62
N ASN A 44 -6.75 -8.92 22.78
CA ASN A 44 -5.91 -7.72 22.89
C ASN A 44 -4.41 -8.06 22.79
N ILE A 45 -4.02 -8.64 21.65
CA ILE A 45 -2.65 -9.06 21.39
C ILE A 45 -1.82 -7.92 20.77
N PHE A 46 -0.53 -8.18 20.56
CA PHE A 46 0.49 -7.19 20.14
C PHE A 46 0.23 -6.45 18.82
N ASP A 47 -0.65 -6.95 17.95
CA ASP A 47 -1.02 -6.30 16.70
C ASP A 47 -2.26 -5.39 16.83
N LYS A 48 -2.76 -5.18 18.05
CA LYS A 48 -3.96 -4.39 18.33
C LYS A 48 -3.66 -3.03 18.95
N ILE A 49 -4.55 -2.09 18.65
CA ILE A 49 -4.71 -0.82 19.34
C ILE A 49 -6.06 -0.89 20.04
N CYS A 50 -6.07 -0.69 21.36
CA CYS A 50 -7.31 -0.54 22.11
C CYS A 50 -7.72 0.93 22.14
N ALA A 51 -8.96 1.24 21.74
CA ALA A 51 -9.50 2.59 21.80
C ALA A 51 -11.03 2.57 21.93
N GLY A 52 -11.58 3.60 22.58
CA GLY A 52 -13.03 3.75 22.74
C GLY A 52 -13.38 4.74 23.84
N ARG A 53 -14.67 4.87 24.12
CA ARG A 53 -15.19 5.63 25.27
C ARG A 53 -15.99 4.69 26.15
N GLN A 54 -15.37 4.23 27.23
CA GLN A 54 -16.03 3.35 28.17
C GLN A 54 -17.19 4.12 28.84
N ASN A 55 -18.37 3.51 28.92
CA ASN A 55 -19.55 4.07 29.59
C ASN A 55 -20.09 5.41 29.04
N GLU A 56 -19.78 5.79 27.79
CA GLU A 56 -20.27 7.06 27.20
C GLU A 56 -21.28 6.84 26.05
N ASN A 57 -21.76 5.61 25.81
CA ASN A 57 -22.67 5.27 24.70
C ASN A 57 -22.15 5.71 23.32
N ILE A 58 -20.83 5.68 23.12
CA ILE A 58 -20.16 6.02 21.86
C ILE A 58 -19.20 4.88 21.54
N ALA A 59 -19.50 4.12 20.49
CA ALA A 59 -18.68 3.01 20.04
C ALA A 59 -18.76 2.85 18.52
N VAL A 60 -17.76 2.16 17.98
CA VAL A 60 -17.87 1.55 16.65
C VAL A 60 -18.80 0.34 16.73
N CYS A 61 -19.46 0.02 15.63
CA CYS A 61 -20.48 -1.01 15.60
C CYS A 61 -20.36 -1.91 14.35
N LYS A 62 -21.24 -2.90 14.23
CA LYS A 62 -21.31 -3.74 13.03
C LYS A 62 -21.51 -2.87 11.80
N GLY A 63 -20.78 -3.18 10.73
CA GLY A 63 -20.71 -2.36 9.53
C GLY A 63 -19.56 -1.34 9.53
N ASP A 64 -18.99 -0.99 10.69
CA ASP A 64 -17.80 -0.13 10.76
C ASP A 64 -16.49 -0.90 10.57
N SER A 65 -16.51 -2.23 10.59
CA SER A 65 -15.32 -3.08 10.36
C SER A 65 -14.57 -2.67 9.10
N GLY A 66 -13.25 -2.50 9.21
CA GLY A 66 -12.41 -1.99 8.11
C GLY A 66 -12.26 -0.46 8.06
N SER A 67 -13.07 0.29 8.82
CA SER A 67 -12.95 1.75 8.87
C SER A 67 -11.67 2.21 9.57
N GLY A 68 -11.19 3.39 9.19
CA GLY A 68 -9.92 3.91 9.69
C GLY A 68 -10.04 4.66 11.02
N LEU A 69 -9.19 4.29 11.99
CA LEU A 69 -8.87 5.12 13.15
C LEU A 69 -7.75 6.09 12.77
N VAL A 70 -8.11 7.36 12.66
CA VAL A 70 -7.22 8.43 12.17
C VAL A 70 -6.82 9.42 13.25
N PHE A 71 -5.61 9.96 13.09
CA PHE A 71 -5.05 10.99 13.94
C PHE A 71 -4.64 12.18 13.10
N LYS A 72 -5.03 13.38 13.52
CA LYS A 72 -4.55 14.61 12.91
C LYS A 72 -3.18 14.95 13.49
N ASN A 73 -2.15 14.94 12.65
CA ASN A 73 -0.86 15.51 12.99
C ASN A 73 -0.98 17.04 12.99
N ARG A 74 -0.54 17.67 14.08
CA ARG A 74 -0.65 19.13 14.25
C ARG A 74 0.41 19.90 13.48
N GLU A 75 1.53 19.26 13.16
CA GLU A 75 2.66 19.91 12.48
C GLU A 75 2.36 20.15 10.99
N ASP A 76 1.78 19.17 10.30
CA ASP A 76 1.47 19.24 8.86
C ASP A 76 -0.03 19.34 8.54
N ASN A 77 -0.89 19.34 9.58
CA ASN A 77 -2.35 19.33 9.49
C ASN A 77 -2.97 18.15 8.72
N ARG A 78 -2.23 17.04 8.52
CA ARG A 78 -2.72 15.86 7.81
C ARG A 78 -3.30 14.82 8.76
N TYR A 79 -4.20 13.99 8.24
CA TYR A 79 -4.74 12.84 8.94
C TYR A 79 -3.96 11.59 8.56
N TYR A 80 -3.52 10.84 9.56
CA TYR A 80 -2.78 9.59 9.39
C TYR A 80 -3.59 8.43 9.93
N LEU A 81 -3.70 7.37 9.12
CA LEU A 81 -4.32 6.12 9.52
C LEU A 81 -3.38 5.38 10.50
N GLN A 82 -3.88 5.09 11.70
CA GLN A 82 -3.12 4.40 12.75
C GLN A 82 -3.71 3.04 13.08
N GLY A 83 -5.03 2.89 12.96
CA GLY A 83 -5.71 1.62 13.21
C GLY A 83 -6.83 1.35 12.22
N ILE A 84 -7.25 0.09 12.15
CA ILE A 84 -8.40 -0.35 11.34
C ILE A 84 -9.40 -1.03 12.28
N VAL A 85 -10.67 -0.61 12.27
CA VAL A 85 -11.73 -1.21 13.11
C VAL A 85 -11.77 -2.72 12.89
N SER A 86 -11.60 -3.49 13.95
CA SER A 86 -11.54 -4.96 13.87
C SER A 86 -12.66 -5.61 14.68
N ILE A 87 -12.60 -5.51 16.01
CA ILE A 87 -13.47 -6.31 16.89
C ILE A 87 -13.72 -5.59 18.22
N ALA A 88 -14.89 -5.82 18.80
CA ALA A 88 -15.25 -5.35 20.14
C ALA A 88 -16.03 -6.45 20.88
N PRO A 89 -16.01 -6.47 22.22
CA PRO A 89 -16.91 -7.32 23.01
C PRO A 89 -18.38 -7.01 22.65
N THR A 90 -19.23 -8.04 22.58
CA THR A 90 -20.68 -7.88 22.37
C THR A 90 -21.44 -8.07 23.68
N LEU A 91 -22.60 -7.42 23.81
CA LEU A 91 -23.55 -7.70 24.89
C LEU A 91 -24.50 -8.83 24.45
N GLN A 92 -25.04 -9.59 25.41
CA GLN A 92 -26.10 -10.56 25.09
C GLN A 92 -27.29 -9.81 24.48
N ASN A 93 -27.77 -10.30 23.33
CA ASN A 93 -28.90 -9.75 22.57
C ASN A 93 -28.71 -8.34 21.98
N SER A 94 -27.48 -7.82 21.92
CA SER A 94 -27.18 -6.59 21.19
C SER A 94 -26.22 -6.87 20.04
N GLN A 95 -26.38 -6.14 18.94
CA GLN A 95 -25.44 -6.19 17.84
C GLN A 95 -24.09 -5.56 18.20
N CYS A 96 -24.09 -4.62 19.16
CA CYS A 96 -22.93 -3.84 19.57
C CYS A 96 -22.91 -3.54 21.06
N ASN A 97 -21.72 -3.34 21.62
CA ASN A 97 -21.57 -2.89 22.99
C ASN A 97 -21.14 -1.42 23.00
N TYR A 98 -22.11 -0.52 23.20
CA TYR A 98 -21.87 0.92 23.21
C TYR A 98 -21.15 1.43 24.48
N GLN A 99 -20.85 0.55 25.44
CA GLN A 99 -20.27 0.90 26.73
C GLN A 99 -18.81 0.44 26.90
N THR A 100 -18.23 -0.23 25.91
CA THR A 100 -16.88 -0.80 26.00
C THR A 100 -15.94 -0.24 24.93
N ASN A 101 -14.65 -0.55 25.08
CA ASN A 101 -13.64 -0.21 24.09
C ASN A 101 -13.63 -1.25 22.95
N ALA A 102 -13.11 -0.84 21.80
CA ALA A 102 -12.89 -1.71 20.66
C ALA A 102 -11.39 -1.91 20.42
N LEU A 103 -11.06 -3.00 19.74
CA LEU A 103 -9.73 -3.31 19.24
C LEU A 103 -9.66 -3.02 17.74
N TYR A 104 -8.57 -2.38 17.36
CA TYR A 104 -8.25 -1.98 16.00
C TYR A 104 -6.95 -2.67 15.58
N THR A 105 -6.85 -3.12 14.34
CA THR A 105 -5.59 -3.64 13.79
C THR A 105 -4.59 -2.49 13.67
N SER A 106 -3.41 -2.64 14.28
CA SER A 106 -2.34 -1.65 14.27
C SER A 106 -1.71 -1.53 12.88
N VAL A 107 -1.90 -0.40 12.21
CA VAL A 107 -1.28 -0.13 10.90
C VAL A 107 0.24 -0.09 11.03
N GLN A 108 0.75 0.43 12.15
CA GLN A 108 2.19 0.45 12.43
C GLN A 108 2.78 -0.95 12.52
N PHE A 109 2.10 -1.89 13.18
CA PHE A 109 2.56 -3.27 13.29
C PHE A 109 2.69 -3.95 11.91
N TYR A 110 1.78 -3.64 10.99
CA TYR A 110 1.76 -4.20 9.63
C TYR A 110 2.47 -3.34 8.58
N TYR A 111 3.21 -2.30 8.96
CA TYR A 111 3.80 -1.35 8.01
C TYR A 111 4.69 -2.02 6.96
N SER A 112 5.54 -2.98 7.36
CA SER A 112 6.40 -3.74 6.46
C SER A 112 5.60 -4.62 5.48
N PHE A 113 4.48 -5.18 5.92
CA PHE A 113 3.58 -5.93 5.05
C PHE A 113 2.92 -5.00 4.03
N ILE A 114 2.37 -3.88 4.49
CA ILE A 114 1.67 -2.90 3.64
C ILE A 114 2.64 -2.37 2.57
N THR A 115 3.81 -1.90 2.98
CA THR A 115 4.82 -1.37 2.05
C THR A 115 5.25 -2.41 1.02
N ARG A 116 5.45 -3.66 1.43
CA ARG A 116 5.79 -4.76 0.51
C ARG A 116 4.67 -5.06 -0.49
N GLU A 117 3.41 -5.15 -0.06
CA GLU A 117 2.30 -5.44 -0.98
C GLU A 117 2.01 -4.24 -1.90
N MET A 118 2.17 -3.01 -1.40
CA MET A 118 2.08 -1.80 -2.22
C MET A 118 3.20 -1.73 -3.26
N SER A 119 4.42 -2.16 -2.93
CA SER A 119 5.54 -2.16 -3.87
C SER A 119 5.51 -3.34 -4.84
N LYS A 120 4.81 -4.44 -4.51
CA LYS A 120 4.77 -5.68 -5.32
C LYS A 120 4.22 -5.46 -6.73
N TYR A 121 3.33 -4.49 -6.88
CA TYR A 121 2.73 -4.10 -8.16
C TYR A 121 3.09 -2.67 -8.55
N PHE A 122 3.98 -2.02 -7.79
CA PHE A 122 4.53 -0.73 -8.18
C PHE A 122 5.53 -0.96 -9.31
N ILE A 123 5.00 -1.04 -10.52
CA ILE A 123 5.80 -1.02 -11.74
C ILE A 123 6.24 0.43 -11.91
N GLU A 124 7.51 0.73 -11.61
CA GLU A 124 8.05 2.07 -11.83
C GLU A 124 7.86 2.48 -13.29
N ASP A 125 7.53 3.74 -13.51
CA ASP A 125 7.59 4.33 -14.83
C ASP A 125 9.05 4.44 -15.28
N CYS A 126 9.34 4.00 -16.50
CA CYS A 126 10.64 4.13 -17.12
C CYS A 126 10.57 5.07 -18.32
N ILE A 127 11.51 6.00 -18.39
CA ILE A 127 11.71 6.87 -19.54
C ILE A 127 12.53 6.09 -20.56
N LEU A 128 11.97 5.86 -21.75
CA LEU A 128 12.64 5.11 -22.81
C LEU A 128 14.00 5.74 -23.14
N PRO A 129 15.07 4.93 -23.19
CA PRO A 129 16.43 5.43 -23.36
C PRO A 129 16.66 6.00 -24.76
N PRO A 130 17.68 6.87 -24.95
CA PRO A 130 18.17 7.20 -26.28
C PRO A 130 18.55 5.93 -27.07
N TYR A 131 18.47 6.02 -28.39
CA TYR A 131 18.96 4.93 -29.23
C TYR A 131 20.47 4.72 -29.06
N PRO A 132 20.94 3.46 -29.09
CA PRO A 132 22.38 3.18 -29.06
C PRO A 132 23.04 3.77 -30.31
N LYS A 133 24.27 4.27 -30.16
CA LYS A 133 25.07 4.73 -31.31
C LYS A 133 25.23 3.58 -32.31
N ASN A 134 24.89 3.81 -33.57
CA ASN A 134 24.88 2.79 -34.64
C ASN A 134 23.88 1.64 -34.44
N GLY A 135 22.76 1.89 -33.76
CA GLY A 135 21.69 0.92 -33.63
C GLY A 135 20.36 1.56 -33.25
N LYS A 136 19.38 0.72 -32.93
CA LYS A 136 18.04 1.08 -32.44
C LYS A 136 17.51 -0.01 -31.50
N TRP A 137 16.58 0.37 -30.63
CA TRP A 137 15.73 -0.60 -29.91
C TRP A 137 14.30 -0.52 -30.43
N PHE A 138 13.55 -1.60 -30.24
CA PHE A 138 12.14 -1.74 -30.61
C PHE A 138 11.36 -2.33 -29.44
N LEU A 139 10.11 -1.92 -29.25
CA LEU A 139 9.23 -2.54 -28.24
C LEU A 139 8.69 -3.87 -28.76
N GLU A 140 8.63 -4.85 -27.87
CA GLU A 140 7.93 -6.11 -28.13
C GLU A 140 6.42 -5.84 -28.28
N GLY A 141 5.80 -6.34 -29.36
CA GLY A 141 4.38 -6.10 -29.66
C GLY A 141 4.08 -4.99 -30.68
N GLY A 142 5.10 -4.32 -31.25
CA GLY A 142 4.93 -3.43 -32.40
C GLY A 142 4.35 -2.04 -32.10
N VAL A 143 4.32 -1.63 -30.83
CA VAL A 143 3.93 -0.27 -30.43
C VAL A 143 5.05 0.71 -30.80
N GLU A 144 4.73 1.73 -31.59
CA GLU A 144 5.68 2.80 -31.89
C GLU A 144 5.78 3.79 -30.73
N LYS A 145 6.98 3.92 -30.16
CA LYS A 145 7.36 4.90 -29.13
C LYS A 145 8.74 5.45 -29.45
N LYS A 146 9.06 6.62 -28.90
CA LYS A 146 10.35 7.32 -29.10
C LYS A 146 11.11 7.47 -27.78
N PRO A 147 12.44 7.65 -27.82
CA PRO A 147 13.21 8.02 -26.65
C PRO A 147 12.57 9.20 -25.89
N GLY A 148 12.52 9.09 -24.56
CA GLY A 148 11.84 10.06 -23.71
C GLY A 148 10.37 9.75 -23.39
N ASP A 149 9.71 8.85 -24.13
CA ASP A 149 8.36 8.40 -23.78
C ASP A 149 8.38 7.56 -22.50
N ILE A 150 7.32 7.64 -21.72
CA ILE A 150 7.15 6.87 -20.48
C ILE A 150 6.48 5.52 -20.80
N VAL A 151 7.07 4.44 -20.30
CA VAL A 151 6.55 3.07 -20.36
C VAL A 151 6.71 2.38 -19.01
N LEU A 152 6.12 1.21 -18.84
CA LEU A 152 6.35 0.37 -17.66
C LEU A 152 7.84 -0.02 -17.58
N SER A 153 8.45 -0.01 -16.39
CA SER A 153 9.86 -0.42 -16.17
C SER A 153 10.19 -1.80 -16.72
N SER A 154 9.23 -2.73 -16.63
CA SER A 154 9.30 -4.10 -17.16
C SER A 154 9.13 -4.21 -18.68
N THR A 155 8.91 -3.10 -19.39
CA THR A 155 8.77 -3.08 -20.85
C THR A 155 10.04 -3.58 -21.52
N ILE A 156 9.93 -4.63 -22.32
CA ILE A 156 11.07 -5.26 -22.98
C ILE A 156 11.44 -4.51 -24.26
N LEU A 157 12.71 -4.13 -24.33
CA LEU A 157 13.37 -3.51 -25.47
C LEU A 157 14.20 -4.55 -26.20
N ARG A 158 13.95 -4.70 -27.51
CA ARG A 158 14.79 -5.49 -28.42
C ARG A 158 15.76 -4.59 -29.17
N PHE A 159 17.05 -4.72 -28.89
CA PHE A 159 18.13 -3.96 -29.50
C PHE A 159 18.59 -4.58 -30.83
N SER A 160 18.97 -3.72 -31.77
CA SER A 160 19.50 -4.09 -33.08
C SER A 160 20.55 -3.08 -33.54
N CYS A 161 21.57 -3.56 -34.23
CA CYS A 161 22.68 -2.74 -34.72
C CYS A 161 22.63 -2.55 -36.23
N ASN A 162 23.13 -1.40 -36.68
CA ASN A 162 23.31 -1.08 -38.10
C ASN A 162 24.33 -2.04 -38.74
N THR A 163 24.30 -2.12 -40.07
CA THR A 163 25.26 -2.91 -40.86
C THR A 163 26.70 -2.57 -40.48
N ARG A 164 27.52 -3.60 -40.24
CA ARG A 164 28.93 -3.56 -39.75
C ARG A 164 29.12 -3.45 -38.23
N TYR A 165 28.04 -3.43 -37.46
CA TYR A 165 28.10 -3.46 -36.00
C TYR A 165 27.48 -4.75 -35.43
N ILE A 166 27.86 -5.10 -34.21
CA ILE A 166 27.30 -6.20 -33.42
C ILE A 166 26.96 -5.72 -32.01
N LEU A 167 26.00 -6.38 -31.37
CA LEU A 167 25.64 -6.09 -29.98
C LEU A 167 26.82 -6.38 -29.05
N SER A 168 27.00 -5.55 -28.03
CA SER A 168 28.00 -5.75 -26.97
C SER A 168 27.66 -6.90 -26.01
N THR A 169 26.45 -7.44 -26.12
CA THR A 169 25.90 -8.49 -25.26
C THR A 169 25.39 -9.66 -26.11
N ILE A 170 25.26 -10.84 -25.49
CA ILE A 170 24.68 -12.03 -26.13
C ILE A 170 23.17 -11.86 -26.34
N SER A 171 22.46 -11.35 -25.33
CA SER A 171 21.03 -11.06 -25.42
C SER A 171 20.79 -9.72 -26.12
N ALA A 172 19.85 -9.71 -27.07
CA ALA A 172 19.32 -8.50 -27.67
C ALA A 172 18.19 -7.87 -26.84
N TYR A 173 17.77 -8.49 -25.74
CA TYR A 173 16.61 -8.09 -24.95
C TYR A 173 17.05 -7.59 -23.59
N ASN A 174 16.54 -6.43 -23.19
CA ASN A 174 16.65 -5.88 -21.84
C ASN A 174 15.33 -5.17 -21.51
N ASP A 175 14.95 -5.13 -20.24
CA ASP A 175 13.87 -4.24 -19.80
C ASP A 175 14.32 -2.76 -19.83
N CYS A 176 13.33 -1.86 -19.73
CA CYS A 176 13.59 -0.42 -19.79
C CYS A 176 14.40 0.09 -18.61
N GLN A 177 14.17 -0.44 -17.40
CA GLN A 177 14.82 0.02 -16.16
C GLN A 177 16.33 -0.23 -16.15
N SER A 178 16.77 -1.28 -16.82
CA SER A 178 18.16 -1.76 -16.87
C SER A 178 19.09 -0.88 -17.74
N TYR A 179 18.98 0.45 -17.63
CA TYR A 179 19.67 1.44 -18.47
C TYR A 179 21.19 1.22 -18.56
N TYR A 180 21.83 0.93 -17.44
CA TYR A 180 23.29 0.76 -17.38
C TYR A 180 23.77 -0.58 -17.98
N SER A 181 22.88 -1.53 -18.23
CA SER A 181 23.19 -2.80 -18.90
C SER A 181 22.64 -2.89 -20.32
N HIS A 182 22.12 -1.77 -20.87
CA HIS A 182 21.59 -1.77 -22.23
C HIS A 182 22.68 -2.10 -23.26
N PRO A 183 22.40 -3.01 -24.21
CA PRO A 183 23.34 -3.36 -25.26
C PRO A 183 23.77 -2.15 -26.09
N THR A 184 25.06 -2.08 -26.41
CA THR A 184 25.63 -1.09 -27.32
C THR A 184 26.08 -1.75 -28.63
N CYS A 185 26.34 -0.97 -29.67
CA CYS A 185 26.76 -1.48 -30.97
C CYS A 185 28.26 -1.26 -31.21
N LEU A 186 29.02 -2.36 -31.23
CA LEU A 186 30.47 -2.39 -31.42
C LEU A 186 30.81 -2.71 -32.88
N SER A 187 31.87 -2.10 -33.43
CA SER A 187 32.30 -2.39 -34.80
C SER A 187 32.75 -3.84 -34.95
N LYS A 188 32.32 -4.53 -36.01
CA LYS A 188 32.93 -5.81 -36.39
C LYS A 188 34.41 -5.58 -36.69
N MET A 189 35.30 -6.15 -35.89
CA MET A 189 36.70 -6.25 -36.29
C MET A 189 36.75 -7.17 -37.51
N ILE A 190 36.98 -6.57 -38.67
CA ILE A 190 37.34 -7.32 -39.88
C ILE A 190 38.83 -7.57 -39.72
N ASN A 191 39.24 -8.78 -39.35
CA ASN A 191 40.60 -9.21 -39.61
C ASN A 191 40.79 -9.12 -41.13
N ARG A 192 41.62 -8.17 -41.57
CA ARG A 192 42.23 -8.26 -42.89
C ARG A 192 43.35 -9.28 -42.73
N ASP A 193 43.09 -10.49 -43.16
CA ASP A 193 44.15 -11.45 -43.43
C ASP A 193 44.89 -10.93 -44.69
N ASP A 194 46.13 -10.44 -44.50
CA ASP A 194 47.14 -10.26 -45.54
C ASP A 194 47.94 -11.58 -45.69
#